data_AF-A0A3B8ITA6-F1
#
_entry.id   AF-A0A3B8ITA6-F1
#
_cell.length_a   1.000
_cell.length_b   1.000
_cell.length_c   1.000
_cell.angle_alpha   90.00
_cell.angle_beta   90.00
_cell.angle_gamma   90.00
#
_symmetry.space_group_name_H-M   'P 1'
#
loop_
_entity.id
_entity.type
_entity.pdbx_description
1 polymer ?
#
loop_
_entity_poly.entity_id
_entity_poly.type
_entity_poly.pdbx_seq_one_letter_code
_entity_poly.pdbx_strand_id
1 'polypeptide(L)'
;MESKGGWHLYPKQRYMMTSLPTSASFWFTLIFFACLSRQSYAQSPMTQEEVRAVAQQWYAQHSAGYYLTLDPEEASTNIESIFQRSTDKQDRLIMQYQGMRLVLVFNQDLRTIEWTQAAFDEHFAYLTLTDIPLGIPVFGWTLNPRVPTSSAGKEMITFHRIDKEGLAFTINWETYTVGGYSENEFCKRARQWTDTPTPEGCLVFEDKRVPLQLDVTVAKP
;
A
#
# COMPACT_ATOMS: atom_id res chain seq x y z
N MET A 1 -1.84 -27.25 -54.99
CA MET A 1 -2.83 -26.44 -55.74
C MET A 1 -4.21 -26.97 -55.43
N GLU A 2 -5.05 -26.09 -54.86
CA GLU A 2 -6.51 -25.89 -55.05
C GLU A 2 -7.29 -26.92 -55.91
N SER A 3 -8.58 -27.18 -55.73
CA SER A 3 -9.60 -26.86 -54.73
C SER A 3 -10.84 -27.73 -54.99
N LYS A 4 -11.54 -28.07 -53.90
CA LYS A 4 -13.00 -28.17 -53.68
C LYS A 4 -13.94 -28.60 -54.84
N GLY A 5 -14.62 -29.74 -54.62
CA GLY A 5 -15.95 -30.05 -55.16
C GLY A 5 -17.05 -29.16 -54.54
N GLY A 6 -18.34 -29.27 -54.85
CA GLY A 6 -19.09 -30.17 -55.71
C GLY A 6 -20.57 -30.02 -55.33
N TRP A 7 -21.37 -29.55 -56.29
CA TRP A 7 -22.81 -29.77 -56.55
C TRP A 7 -23.91 -29.52 -55.48
N HIS A 8 -24.63 -28.41 -55.69
CA HIS A 8 -26.08 -28.27 -55.99
C HIS A 8 -27.18 -29.15 -55.35
N LEU A 9 -28.18 -28.45 -54.79
CA LEU A 9 -29.64 -28.42 -55.08
C LEU A 9 -30.59 -28.58 -53.87
N TYR A 10 -31.47 -27.59 -53.74
CA TYR A 10 -32.57 -27.43 -52.79
C TYR A 10 -33.75 -28.38 -53.04
N PRO A 11 -34.67 -28.50 -52.06
CA PRO A 11 -36.08 -28.34 -52.38
C PRO A 11 -36.82 -27.30 -51.52
N LYS A 12 -37.74 -26.61 -52.21
CA LYS A 12 -38.76 -25.67 -51.76
C LYS A 12 -39.66 -26.23 -50.65
N GLN A 13 -40.10 -25.36 -49.71
CA GLN A 13 -41.48 -25.36 -49.21
C GLN A 13 -41.97 -23.93 -48.88
N ARG A 14 -43.30 -23.79 -48.80
CA ARG A 14 -44.16 -22.69 -49.23
C ARG A 14 -44.20 -21.46 -48.30
N TYR A 15 -44.44 -20.30 -48.90
CA TYR A 15 -45.00 -19.13 -48.22
C TYR A 15 -46.51 -19.32 -47.99
N MET A 16 -46.96 -19.08 -46.76
CA MET A 16 -48.30 -18.57 -46.45
C MET A 16 -48.11 -17.38 -45.51
N MET A 17 -48.51 -16.20 -45.96
CA MET A 17 -48.73 -15.04 -45.10
C MET A 17 -50.04 -15.22 -44.36
N THR A 18 -50.08 -14.93 -43.05
CA THR A 18 -51.16 -14.12 -42.45
C THR A 18 -50.80 -13.64 -41.04
N SER A 19 -51.07 -12.35 -40.83
CA SER A 19 -51.26 -11.59 -39.58
C SER A 19 -50.10 -11.36 -38.60
N LEU A 20 -49.62 -10.11 -38.63
CA LEU A 20 -49.09 -9.39 -37.47
C LEU A 20 -50.17 -9.28 -36.37
N PRO A 21 -49.77 -9.32 -35.09
CA PRO A 21 -50.32 -8.45 -34.08
C PRO A 21 -49.28 -7.41 -33.66
N THR A 22 -49.65 -6.16 -33.82
CA THR A 22 -49.05 -4.98 -33.20
C THR A 22 -48.94 -5.17 -31.68
N SER A 23 -47.72 -5.36 -31.18
CA SER A 23 -47.42 -5.31 -29.74
C SER A 23 -46.18 -4.47 -29.47
N ALA A 24 -46.25 -3.18 -29.86
CA ALA A 24 -45.30 -2.15 -29.44
C ALA A 24 -45.23 -1.97 -27.91
N SER A 25 -46.12 -2.62 -27.14
CA SER A 25 -46.20 -2.53 -25.68
C SER A 25 -45.34 -3.56 -24.93
N PHE A 26 -44.75 -4.57 -25.60
CA PHE A 26 -43.94 -5.59 -24.91
C PHE A 26 -42.45 -5.25 -24.80
N TRP A 27 -41.95 -4.36 -25.66
CA TRP A 27 -40.54 -3.93 -25.64
C TRP A 27 -40.27 -2.80 -24.65
N PHE A 28 -41.28 -1.97 -24.35
CA PHE A 28 -41.13 -0.86 -23.41
C PHE A 28 -40.99 -1.32 -21.95
N THR A 29 -41.65 -2.40 -21.55
CA THR A 29 -41.62 -2.90 -20.16
C THR A 29 -40.29 -3.58 -19.81
N LEU A 30 -39.64 -4.23 -20.79
CA LEU A 30 -38.38 -4.94 -20.59
C LEU A 30 -37.17 -3.98 -20.48
N ILE A 31 -37.22 -2.85 -21.18
CA ILE A 31 -36.21 -1.79 -21.08
C ILE A 31 -36.32 -1.04 -19.75
N PHE A 32 -37.54 -0.82 -19.23
CA PHE A 32 -37.75 -0.18 -17.93
C PHE A 32 -37.24 -1.02 -16.76
N PHE A 33 -37.39 -2.35 -16.82
CA PHE A 33 -36.85 -3.28 -15.80
C PHE A 33 -35.31 -3.45 -15.88
N ALA A 34 -34.73 -3.37 -17.08
CA ALA A 34 -33.28 -3.43 -17.28
C ALA A 34 -32.56 -2.16 -16.79
N CYS A 35 -33.22 -1.00 -16.79
CA CYS A 35 -32.65 0.24 -16.26
C CYS A 35 -32.74 0.34 -14.72
N LEU A 36 -33.74 -0.29 -14.08
CA LEU A 36 -33.90 -0.24 -12.62
C LEU A 36 -32.97 -1.19 -11.85
N SER A 37 -32.44 -2.23 -12.49
CA SER A 37 -31.58 -3.25 -11.85
C SER A 37 -30.09 -2.90 -11.83
N ARG A 38 -29.69 -1.76 -12.43
CA ARG A 38 -28.33 -1.19 -12.32
C ARG A 38 -28.30 0.07 -11.47
N GLN A 39 -29.08 0.11 -10.40
CA GLN A 39 -28.69 0.95 -9.27
C GLN A 39 -27.43 0.32 -8.67
N SER A 40 -26.26 0.64 -9.25
CA SER A 40 -25.03 0.61 -8.50
C SER A 40 -25.30 1.43 -7.25
N TYR A 41 -25.47 0.78 -6.10
CA TYR A 41 -25.49 1.48 -4.84
C TYR A 41 -24.13 2.16 -4.75
N ALA A 42 -24.09 3.43 -5.14
CA ALA A 42 -22.96 4.28 -4.87
C ALA A 42 -22.88 4.30 -3.35
N GLN A 43 -21.94 3.54 -2.79
CA GLN A 43 -21.67 3.60 -1.37
C GLN A 43 -21.36 5.08 -1.08
N SER A 44 -21.99 5.62 -0.06
CA SER A 44 -21.63 6.95 0.42
C SER A 44 -20.25 6.85 1.09
N PRO A 45 -19.37 7.85 0.90
CA PRO A 45 -18.12 7.91 1.66
C PRO A 45 -18.40 7.75 3.15
N MET A 46 -17.54 7.01 3.85
CA MET A 46 -17.65 6.89 5.30
C MET A 46 -17.54 8.28 5.95
N THR A 47 -18.27 8.50 7.03
CA THR A 47 -18.14 9.69 7.86
C THR A 47 -16.82 9.66 8.63
N GLN A 48 -16.32 10.82 9.04
CA GLN A 48 -15.08 10.92 9.82
C GLN A 48 -15.11 10.06 11.10
N GLU A 49 -16.27 9.97 11.76
CA GLU A 49 -16.44 9.15 12.97
C GLU A 49 -16.38 7.65 12.67
N GLU A 50 -16.96 7.20 11.55
CA GLU A 50 -16.84 5.80 11.12
C GLU A 50 -15.40 5.45 10.76
N VAL A 51 -14.66 6.36 10.12
CA VAL A 51 -13.23 6.13 9.82
C VAL A 51 -12.39 6.09 11.09
N ARG A 52 -12.69 6.96 12.06
CA ARG A 52 -12.05 6.92 13.38
C ARG A 52 -12.26 5.57 14.06
N ALA A 53 -13.49 5.04 14.02
CA ALA A 53 -13.78 3.72 14.57
C ALA A 53 -12.98 2.60 13.88
N VAL A 54 -12.81 2.66 12.55
CA VAL A 54 -11.96 1.71 11.81
C VAL A 54 -10.49 1.81 12.25
N ALA A 55 -9.95 3.02 12.42
CA ALA A 55 -8.58 3.22 12.91
C ALA A 55 -8.39 2.63 14.32
N GLN A 56 -9.33 2.86 15.23
CA GLN A 56 -9.31 2.30 16.59
C GLN A 56 -9.40 0.76 16.56
N GLN A 57 -10.23 0.19 15.70
CA GLN A 57 -10.34 -1.26 15.53
C GLN A 57 -9.03 -1.84 14.99
N TRP A 58 -8.39 -1.20 14.01
CA TRP A 58 -7.10 -1.63 13.49
C TRP A 58 -6.05 -1.70 14.60
N TYR A 59 -6.02 -0.72 15.50
CA TYR A 59 -5.13 -0.73 16.67
C TYR A 59 -5.42 -1.80 17.71
N ALA A 60 -6.68 -2.21 17.86
CA ALA A 60 -7.02 -3.33 18.73
C ALA A 60 -6.48 -4.64 18.15
N GLN A 61 -6.60 -4.82 16.83
CA GLN A 61 -6.15 -6.00 16.11
C GLN A 61 -4.62 -6.13 16.03
N HIS A 62 -3.89 -5.00 16.06
CA HIS A 62 -2.43 -4.98 15.93
C HIS A 62 -1.71 -4.53 17.22
N SER A 63 -2.35 -4.73 18.38
CA SER A 63 -1.82 -4.26 19.67
C SER A 63 -0.48 -4.88 20.07
N ALA A 64 -0.18 -6.10 19.62
CA ALA A 64 1.10 -6.77 19.84
C ALA A 64 2.20 -6.34 18.84
N GLY A 65 1.80 -5.75 17.71
CA GLY A 65 2.67 -5.38 16.61
C GLY A 65 1.97 -5.53 15.26
N TYR A 66 2.54 -4.89 14.24
CA TYR A 66 2.16 -5.04 12.84
C TYR A 66 3.37 -5.57 12.05
N TYR A 67 3.15 -6.56 11.20
CA TYR A 67 4.20 -7.30 10.51
C TYR A 67 4.27 -6.95 9.02
N LEU A 68 5.47 -6.67 8.52
CA LEU A 68 5.76 -6.36 7.13
C LEU A 68 6.92 -7.24 6.65
N THR A 69 6.69 -8.04 5.61
CA THR A 69 7.76 -8.70 4.85
C THR A 69 7.97 -7.95 3.54
N LEU A 70 9.22 -7.57 3.27
CA LEU A 70 9.60 -6.95 2.01
C LEU A 70 9.91 -8.04 0.99
N ASP A 71 9.04 -8.17 -0.01
CA ASP A 71 9.27 -9.07 -1.15
C ASP A 71 10.50 -8.57 -1.94
N PRO A 72 11.55 -9.39 -2.12
CA PRO A 72 12.74 -9.01 -2.85
C PRO A 72 12.49 -8.65 -4.33
N GLU A 73 11.36 -9.08 -4.93
CA GLU A 73 10.99 -8.67 -6.29
C GLU A 73 10.43 -7.23 -6.35
N GLU A 74 9.84 -6.75 -5.26
CA GLU A 74 9.22 -5.42 -5.17
C GLU A 74 10.04 -4.41 -4.37
N ALA A 75 10.95 -4.89 -3.52
CA ALA A 75 11.78 -4.08 -2.64
C ALA A 75 13.16 -3.86 -3.25
N SER A 76 13.58 -2.60 -3.37
CA SER A 76 14.97 -2.27 -3.72
C SER A 76 15.78 -2.03 -2.46
N THR A 77 16.96 -2.64 -2.38
CA THR A 77 17.93 -2.38 -1.31
C THR A 77 19.24 -1.86 -1.88
N ASN A 78 19.76 -0.76 -1.32
CA ASN A 78 21.01 -0.15 -1.73
C ASN A 78 21.88 0.21 -0.52
N ILE A 79 23.21 0.10 -0.66
CA ILE A 79 24.17 0.56 0.34
C ILE A 79 24.86 1.83 -0.19
N GLU A 80 24.70 2.93 0.53
CA GLU A 80 25.33 4.21 0.19
C GLU A 80 26.33 4.62 1.26
N SER A 81 27.58 4.86 0.85
CA SER A 81 28.59 5.41 1.74
C SER A 81 28.43 6.91 1.90
N ILE A 82 28.35 7.37 3.16
CA ILE A 82 28.37 8.78 3.52
C ILE A 82 29.82 9.17 3.82
N PHE A 83 30.39 10.05 2.99
CA PHE A 83 31.59 10.77 3.39
C PHE A 83 31.19 11.98 4.24
N GLN A 84 31.30 11.87 5.56
CA GLN A 84 31.44 13.07 6.40
C GLN A 84 32.92 13.49 6.44
N ARG A 85 33.18 14.77 6.69
CA ARG A 85 34.53 15.37 6.68
C ARG A 85 35.47 14.86 7.80
N SER A 86 35.06 13.92 8.65
CA SER A 86 35.93 13.24 9.60
C SER A 86 36.28 11.83 9.11
N THR A 87 37.36 11.27 9.64
CA THR A 87 37.91 9.94 9.34
C THR A 87 36.97 8.75 9.59
N ASP A 88 35.73 8.99 9.99
CA ASP A 88 34.75 7.97 10.34
C ASP A 88 33.85 7.69 9.14
N LYS A 89 34.02 6.51 8.54
CA LYS A 89 33.15 6.06 7.45
C LYS A 89 31.79 5.68 8.02
N GLN A 90 30.73 6.30 7.51
CA GLN A 90 29.36 5.90 7.80
C GLN A 90 28.73 5.33 6.52
N ASP A 91 28.01 4.23 6.65
CA ASP A 91 27.22 3.66 5.56
C ASP A 91 25.73 3.73 5.87
N ARG A 92 24.91 3.82 4.82
CA ARG A 92 23.45 3.74 4.90
C ARG A 92 22.98 2.48 4.17
N LEU A 93 22.18 1.68 4.84
CA LEU A 93 21.33 0.69 4.18
C LEU A 93 19.99 1.36 3.88
N ILE A 94 19.68 1.53 2.60
CA ILE A 94 18.46 2.15 2.11
C ILE A 94 17.58 1.07 1.52
N MET A 95 16.36 0.94 2.04
CA MET A 95 15.33 0.06 1.52
C MET A 95 14.16 0.90 1.03
N GLN A 96 13.65 0.57 -0.15
CA GLN A 96 12.44 1.17 -0.70
C GLN A 96 11.45 0.08 -1.06
N TYR A 97 10.18 0.28 -0.71
CA TYR A 97 9.10 -0.66 -1.01
C TYR A 97 7.77 0.08 -1.13
N GLN A 98 7.13 0.01 -2.31
CA GLN A 98 5.81 0.61 -2.56
C GLN A 98 5.66 2.08 -2.10
N GLY A 99 6.73 2.90 -2.17
CA GLY A 99 6.73 4.30 -1.72
C GLY A 99 7.17 4.52 -0.25
N MET A 100 7.32 3.45 0.53
CA MET A 100 8.05 3.45 1.80
C MET A 100 9.55 3.62 1.54
N ARG A 101 10.24 4.41 2.38
CA ARG A 101 11.70 4.50 2.43
C ARG A 101 12.18 4.32 3.86
N LEU A 102 12.98 3.28 4.08
CA LEU A 102 13.65 2.98 5.34
C LEU A 102 15.15 3.16 5.16
N VAL A 103 15.80 3.87 6.07
CA VAL A 103 17.25 4.12 6.04
C VAL A 103 17.82 3.75 7.39
N LEU A 104 18.68 2.74 7.44
CA LEU A 104 19.50 2.42 8.61
C LEU A 104 20.88 3.01 8.40
N VAL A 105 21.39 3.73 9.40
CA VAL A 105 22.70 4.35 9.36
C VAL A 105 23.63 3.62 10.32
N PHE A 106 24.85 3.34 9.85
CA PHE A 106 25.88 2.64 10.59
C PHE A 106 27.12 3.53 10.72
N ASN A 107 27.78 3.45 11.88
CA ASN A 107 29.03 4.14 12.18
C ASN A 107 30.27 3.43 11.63
N GLN A 108 30.08 2.49 10.68
CA GLN A 108 31.14 1.75 10.01
C GLN A 108 30.72 1.34 8.59
N ASP A 109 31.71 1.08 7.73
CA ASP A 109 31.54 0.54 6.37
C ASP A 109 30.92 -0.86 6.41
N LEU A 110 29.72 -1.01 5.85
CA LEU A 110 28.92 -2.24 5.85
C LEU A 110 29.59 -3.39 5.08
N ARG A 111 30.57 -3.10 4.22
CA ARG A 111 31.38 -4.12 3.53
C ARG A 111 32.44 -4.73 4.43
N THR A 112 32.76 -4.08 5.55
CA THR A 112 33.82 -4.50 6.48
C THR A 112 33.29 -5.16 7.74
N ILE A 113 32.03 -4.92 8.11
CA ILE A 113 31.44 -5.55 9.30
C ILE A 113 31.06 -7.00 9.02
N GLU A 114 31.09 -7.81 10.07
CA GLU A 114 30.49 -9.14 10.00
C GLU A 114 28.97 -9.02 9.88
N TRP A 115 28.36 -9.86 9.04
CA TRP A 115 26.90 -9.92 8.90
C TRP A 115 26.30 -10.75 10.02
N THR A 116 26.39 -10.23 11.24
CA THR A 116 25.87 -10.84 12.47
C THR A 116 25.07 -9.81 13.25
N GLN A 117 24.15 -10.30 14.07
CA GLN A 117 23.35 -9.45 14.96
C GLN A 117 24.24 -8.54 15.82
N ALA A 118 25.29 -9.09 16.44
CA ALA A 118 26.17 -8.34 17.33
C ALA A 118 26.88 -7.18 16.62
N ALA A 119 27.38 -7.38 15.40
CA ALA A 119 28.06 -6.34 14.64
C ALA A 119 27.09 -5.23 14.18
N PHE A 120 25.88 -5.60 13.74
CA PHE A 120 24.86 -4.60 13.42
C PHE A 120 24.41 -3.83 14.66
N ASP A 121 24.19 -4.51 15.79
CA ASP A 121 23.88 -3.86 17.06
C ASP A 121 24.99 -2.89 17.49
N GLU A 122 26.25 -3.28 17.38
CA GLU A 122 27.41 -2.46 17.77
C GLU A 122 27.54 -1.20 16.91
N HIS A 123 27.40 -1.33 15.59
CA HIS A 123 27.67 -0.25 14.65
C HIS A 123 26.43 0.54 14.22
N PHE A 124 25.22 0.11 14.55
CA PHE A 124 23.99 0.83 14.25
C PHE A 124 23.96 2.19 14.97
N ALA A 125 23.67 3.26 14.22
CA ALA A 125 23.59 4.62 14.72
C ALA A 125 22.13 5.04 14.93
N TYR A 126 21.34 5.04 13.87
CA TYR A 126 19.93 5.43 13.90
C TYR A 126 19.21 4.94 12.64
N LEU A 127 17.87 4.98 12.68
CA LEU A 127 17.03 4.72 11.52
C LEU A 127 16.09 5.89 11.22
N THR A 128 15.68 6.00 9.96
CA THR A 128 14.57 6.87 9.52
C THR A 128 13.63 6.08 8.62
N LEU A 129 12.31 6.28 8.77
CA LEU A 129 11.27 5.62 7.98
C LEU A 129 10.23 6.67 7.54
N THR A 130 9.75 6.56 6.31
CA THR A 130 8.62 7.35 5.79
C THR A 130 7.30 6.58 5.87
N ASP A 131 6.20 7.19 5.41
CA ASP A 131 4.86 6.59 5.35
C ASP A 131 4.86 5.15 4.81
N ILE A 132 4.06 4.29 5.45
CA ILE A 132 3.89 2.90 5.05
C ILE A 132 2.69 2.79 4.08
N PRO A 133 2.85 2.13 2.93
CA PRO A 133 1.85 2.10 1.86
C PRO A 133 0.69 1.12 2.10
N LEU A 134 0.70 0.36 3.20
CA LEU A 134 -0.37 -0.57 3.53
C LEU A 134 -1.59 0.20 4.03
N GLY A 135 -2.44 0.54 3.06
CA GLY A 135 -3.70 1.22 3.30
C GLY A 135 -4.67 0.36 4.10
N ILE A 136 -5.23 0.94 5.14
CA ILE A 136 -6.40 0.41 5.83
C ILE A 136 -7.59 0.67 4.90
N PRO A 137 -8.31 -0.36 4.47
CA PRO A 137 -9.39 -0.21 3.50
C PRO A 137 -10.54 0.58 4.11
N VAL A 138 -10.76 1.80 3.60
CA VAL A 138 -11.82 2.71 4.05
C VAL A 138 -12.45 3.36 2.82
N PHE A 139 -13.76 3.21 2.64
CA PHE A 139 -14.41 3.72 1.45
C PHE A 139 -14.48 5.26 1.45
N GLY A 140 -13.85 5.89 0.45
CA GLY A 140 -13.78 7.35 0.30
C GLY A 140 -12.70 8.01 1.14
N TRP A 141 -11.77 7.23 1.72
CA TRP A 141 -10.64 7.73 2.50
C TRP A 141 -9.37 6.93 2.19
N THR A 142 -8.22 7.60 2.20
CA THR A 142 -6.92 6.93 2.23
C THR A 142 -6.41 6.95 3.66
N LEU A 143 -6.35 5.80 4.33
CA LEU A 143 -5.90 5.68 5.72
C LEU A 143 -4.63 4.83 5.77
N ASN A 144 -3.51 5.42 6.17
CA ASN A 144 -2.22 4.73 6.23
C ASN A 144 -1.62 4.89 7.62
N PRO A 145 -0.95 3.87 8.15
CA PRO A 145 -0.07 4.08 9.28
C PRO A 145 1.09 4.99 8.87
N ARG A 146 1.15 6.15 9.53
CA ARG A 146 2.21 7.13 9.42
C ARG A 146 3.23 6.87 10.48
N VAL A 147 4.47 6.93 10.06
CA VAL A 147 5.61 6.94 10.96
C VAL A 147 6.14 8.36 10.94
N PRO A 148 6.02 9.12 12.04
CA PRO A 148 6.58 10.46 12.07
C PRO A 148 8.07 10.38 11.77
N THR A 149 8.54 11.20 10.82
CA THR A 149 9.96 11.33 10.50
C THR A 149 10.71 11.68 11.78
N SER A 150 11.34 10.67 12.38
CA SER A 150 12.08 10.78 13.63
C SER A 150 13.30 9.87 13.51
N SER A 151 14.43 10.39 13.97
CA SER A 151 15.64 9.59 14.14
C SER A 151 15.42 8.73 15.36
N ALA A 152 15.25 7.42 15.16
CA ALA A 152 15.12 6.47 16.25
C ALA A 152 16.51 5.90 16.58
N GLY A 153 16.91 6.01 17.85
CA GLY A 153 18.18 5.47 18.35
C GLY A 153 18.16 3.96 18.49
N LYS A 154 19.26 3.39 18.96
CA LYS A 154 19.48 1.95 19.09
C LYS A 154 18.41 1.25 19.92
N GLU A 155 17.85 1.92 20.93
CA GLU A 155 16.81 1.41 21.81
C GLU A 155 15.47 1.09 21.12
N MET A 156 15.24 1.64 19.92
CA MET A 156 14.01 1.42 19.19
C MET A 156 14.12 0.31 18.16
N ILE A 157 15.30 -0.27 17.91
CA ILE A 157 15.46 -1.38 16.98
C ILE A 157 15.92 -2.63 17.72
N THR A 158 15.44 -3.79 17.28
CA THR A 158 15.94 -5.09 17.73
C THR A 158 16.12 -5.96 16.51
N PHE A 159 17.36 -6.33 16.21
CA PHE A 159 17.65 -7.27 15.14
C PHE A 159 17.38 -8.70 15.63
N HIS A 160 16.73 -9.52 14.80
CA HIS A 160 16.33 -10.89 15.14
C HIS A 160 17.01 -11.94 14.26
N ARG A 161 17.35 -11.58 13.01
CA ARG A 161 18.04 -12.45 12.06
C ARG A 161 18.95 -11.62 11.18
N ILE A 162 20.22 -12.00 11.10
CA ILE A 162 21.19 -11.44 10.16
C ILE A 162 22.03 -12.59 9.62
N ASP A 163 21.87 -12.89 8.34
CA ASP A 163 22.59 -13.98 7.66
C ASP A 163 22.78 -13.68 6.16
N LYS A 164 23.11 -14.71 5.38
CA LYS A 164 23.34 -14.58 3.92
C LYS A 164 22.06 -14.43 3.11
N GLU A 165 20.92 -14.81 3.68
CA GLU A 165 19.62 -14.80 3.03
C GLU A 165 18.84 -13.55 3.39
N GLY A 166 18.99 -13.00 4.60
CA GLY A 166 18.31 -11.77 4.95
C GLY A 166 18.65 -11.11 6.29
N LEU A 167 17.95 -10.01 6.52
CA LEU A 167 17.99 -9.11 7.67
C LEU A 167 16.56 -8.93 8.20
N ALA A 168 16.29 -9.39 9.42
CA ALA A 168 15.03 -9.17 10.11
C ALA A 168 15.22 -8.36 11.40
N PHE A 169 14.33 -7.41 11.66
CA PHE A 169 14.35 -6.59 12.87
C PHE A 169 12.95 -6.08 13.23
N THR A 170 12.77 -5.69 14.48
CA THR A 170 11.57 -4.96 14.96
C THR A 170 11.94 -3.53 15.27
N ILE A 171 11.09 -2.60 14.87
CA ILE A 171 11.13 -1.20 15.30
C ILE A 171 10.02 -0.95 16.33
N ASN A 172 10.41 -0.60 17.55
CA ASN A 172 9.54 -0.26 18.66
C ASN A 172 9.30 1.25 18.75
N TRP A 173 8.66 1.85 17.74
CA TRP A 173 8.35 3.28 17.75
C TRP A 173 7.41 3.65 18.88
N GLU A 174 7.55 4.86 19.44
CA GLU A 174 6.70 5.37 20.53
C GLU A 174 5.38 6.02 20.05
N THR A 175 5.24 6.26 18.74
CA THR A 175 4.02 6.81 18.14
C THR A 175 3.87 6.28 16.71
N TYR A 176 2.88 5.43 16.48
CA TYR A 176 2.33 5.13 15.16
C TYR A 176 1.05 5.94 15.04
N THR A 177 0.92 6.77 14.02
CA THR A 177 -0.31 7.52 13.80
C THR A 177 -1.02 6.89 12.64
N VAL A 178 -2.18 6.29 12.85
CA VAL A 178 -3.05 5.85 11.76
C VAL A 178 -3.72 7.11 11.25
N GLY A 179 -3.20 7.61 10.13
CA GLY A 179 -3.54 8.91 9.58
C GLY A 179 -4.13 8.81 8.19
N GLY A 180 -5.18 9.58 7.94
CA GLY A 180 -5.88 9.49 6.67
C GLY A 180 -6.56 10.77 6.23
N TYR A 181 -6.89 10.79 4.94
CA TYR A 181 -7.53 11.91 4.28
C TYR A 181 -8.78 11.47 3.53
N SER A 182 -9.80 12.32 3.55
CA SER A 182 -10.96 12.12 2.68
C SER A 182 -10.54 12.26 1.21
N GLU A 183 -11.06 11.38 0.35
CA GLU A 183 -10.79 11.36 -1.09
C GLU A 183 -11.76 12.21 -1.90
N ASN A 184 -12.55 13.07 -1.25
CA ASN A 184 -13.39 14.03 -1.95
C ASN A 184 -12.54 15.07 -2.71
N GLU A 185 -13.13 15.68 -3.75
CA GLU A 185 -12.44 16.63 -4.64
C GLU A 185 -11.90 17.87 -3.93
N PHE A 186 -12.50 18.28 -2.82
CA PHE A 186 -12.03 19.41 -2.02
C PHE A 186 -10.74 19.04 -1.27
N CYS A 187 -10.74 17.91 -0.58
CA CYS A 187 -9.59 17.41 0.17
C CYS A 187 -8.42 16.99 -0.73
N LYS A 188 -8.71 16.39 -1.90
CA LYS A 188 -7.70 16.10 -2.93
C LYS A 188 -6.98 17.36 -3.40
N ARG A 189 -7.71 18.44 -3.69
CA ARG A 189 -7.13 19.73 -4.10
C ARG A 189 -6.35 20.40 -2.97
N ALA A 190 -6.87 20.39 -1.75
CA ALA A 190 -6.18 20.96 -0.59
C ALA A 190 -4.80 20.30 -0.35
N ARG A 191 -4.64 19.01 -0.68
CA ARG A 191 -3.36 18.28 -0.57
C ARG A 191 -2.34 18.63 -1.67
N GLN A 192 -2.78 19.17 -2.81
CA GLN A 192 -1.89 19.56 -3.91
C GLN A 192 -1.20 20.90 -3.66
N TRP A 193 -1.66 21.68 -2.68
CA TRP A 193 -1.08 22.97 -2.34
C TRP A 193 -0.10 22.80 -1.19
N THR A 194 1.20 22.89 -1.48
CA THR A 194 2.29 22.66 -0.52
C THR A 194 2.37 23.68 0.61
N ASP A 195 1.76 24.85 0.42
CA ASP A 195 1.93 26.01 1.30
C ASP A 195 0.70 26.30 2.18
N THR A 196 -0.39 25.52 2.03
CA THR A 196 -1.63 25.70 2.80
C THR A 196 -1.88 24.47 3.67
N PRO A 197 -2.11 24.62 4.99
CA PRO A 197 -2.45 23.49 5.83
C PRO A 197 -3.75 22.83 5.36
N THR A 198 -3.78 21.50 5.35
CA THR A 198 -4.98 20.74 4.97
C THR A 198 -6.10 21.00 6.00
N PRO A 199 -7.35 21.28 5.57
CA PRO A 199 -8.46 21.53 6.49
C PRO A 199 -8.73 20.36 7.44
N GLU A 200 -9.09 20.63 8.69
CA GLU A 200 -9.33 19.59 9.71
C GLU A 200 -10.40 18.57 9.32
N GLY A 201 -11.47 19.01 8.63
CA GLY A 201 -12.53 18.12 8.15
C GLY A 201 -12.08 17.13 7.05
N CYS A 202 -10.87 17.29 6.52
CA CYS A 202 -10.26 16.34 5.60
C CYS A 202 -9.41 15.29 6.29
N LEU A 203 -9.26 15.34 7.61
CA LEU A 203 -8.24 14.60 8.36
C LEU A 203 -8.87 13.62 9.35
N VAL A 204 -8.24 12.47 9.51
CA VAL A 204 -8.49 11.55 10.62
C VAL A 204 -7.15 11.01 11.11
N PHE A 205 -6.93 11.08 12.42
CA PHE A 205 -5.70 10.61 13.06
C PHE A 205 -6.05 9.93 14.37
N GLU A 206 -5.39 8.82 14.63
CA GLU A 206 -5.39 8.14 15.93
C GLU A 206 -3.93 7.78 16.24
N ASP A 207 -3.42 8.27 17.37
CA ASP A 207 -2.03 8.07 17.78
C ASP A 207 -1.92 6.90 18.75
N LYS A 208 -1.07 5.92 18.43
CA LYS A 208 -0.79 4.80 19.33
C LYS A 208 0.58 4.18 19.08
N ARG A 209 1.22 3.73 20.15
CA ARG A 209 2.41 2.90 20.06
C ARG A 209 2.08 1.50 19.53
N VAL A 210 2.65 1.11 18.39
CA VAL A 210 2.57 -0.26 17.85
C VAL A 210 3.95 -0.68 17.33
N PRO A 211 4.54 -1.79 17.80
CA PRO A 211 5.76 -2.33 17.21
C PRO A 211 5.58 -2.65 15.72
N LEU A 212 6.51 -2.22 14.89
CA LEU A 212 6.60 -2.62 13.48
C LEU A 212 7.65 -3.71 13.34
N GLN A 213 7.25 -4.92 12.99
CA GLN A 213 8.18 -6.00 12.69
C GLN A 213 8.44 -6.05 11.18
N LEU A 214 9.70 -5.90 10.79
CA LEU A 214 10.15 -5.87 9.40
C LEU A 214 11.05 -7.07 9.14
N ASP A 215 10.66 -7.90 8.17
CA ASP A 215 11.50 -8.96 7.63
C ASP A 215 11.94 -8.58 6.22
N VAL A 216 13.25 -8.48 6.01
CA VAL A 216 13.84 -8.04 4.75
C VAL A 216 14.84 -9.08 4.26
N THR A 217 14.71 -9.47 3.00
CA THR A 217 15.72 -10.30 2.33
C THR A 217 16.69 -9.36 1.62
N VAL A 218 17.95 -9.31 2.08
CA VAL A 218 19.00 -8.47 1.49
C VAL A 218 20.19 -9.35 1.13
N ALA A 219 20.61 -9.31 -0.14
CA ALA A 219 21.85 -9.97 -0.54
C ALA A 219 23.06 -9.24 0.07
N LYS A 220 24.00 -10.02 0.62
CA LYS A 220 25.29 -9.48 1.06
C LYS A 220 26.00 -8.80 -0.14
N PRO A 221 26.52 -7.57 0.02
CA PRO A 221 27.29 -6.89 -1.02
C PRO A 221 28.58 -7.65 -1.39
#